data_AF-A0A811RGJ2-F1
#
_entry.id   AF-A0A811RGJ2-F1
#
_cell.length_a   1.000
_cell.length_b   1.000
_cell.length_c   1.000
_cell.angle_alpha   90.00
_cell.angle_beta   90.00
_cell.angle_gamma   90.00
#
_symmetry.space_group_name_H-M   'P 1'
#
loop_
_entity.id
_entity.type
_entity.pdbx_description
1 polymer ?
#
loop_
_entity_poly.entity_id
_entity_poly.type
_entity_poly.pdbx_seq_one_letter_code
_entity_poly.pdbx_strand_id
1 'polypeptide(L)'
;MAAPLLFYDLSLLPSSSSVDGGNVSSNSSSSSRLQLLAATARALELGYAAVALDHPHRGLLADSHRCRTEPFAPLSSLPLPSSAALHRRRLASPASESFRQYTRITLSLDSAAATASALAPSASRLLRTYDLVAARPLTQAAFDHLCQAPLSAQHLDLISVDFSSHGKLPFRIKP
;
A
#
# COMPACT_ATOMS: atom_id res chain seq x y z
N MET A 1 30.77 9.34 -1.12
CA MET A 1 29.78 9.58 -0.05
C MET A 1 28.74 8.47 -0.12
N ALA A 2 28.45 7.79 0.99
CA ALA A 2 27.38 6.79 1.03
C ALA A 2 26.01 7.48 0.85
N ALA A 3 25.10 6.83 0.14
CA ALA A 3 23.74 7.34 0.00
C ALA A 3 23.05 7.40 1.39
N PRO A 4 22.25 8.44 1.66
CA PRO A 4 21.51 8.54 2.92
C PRO A 4 20.58 7.34 3.11
N LEU A 5 20.55 6.76 4.31
CA LEU A 5 19.61 5.69 4.63
C LEU A 5 18.23 6.30 4.92
N LEU A 6 17.22 5.89 4.18
CA LEU A 6 15.84 6.37 4.32
C LEU A 6 14.93 5.17 4.63
N PHE A 7 14.03 5.36 5.59
CA PHE A 7 13.10 4.33 6.05
C PHE A 7 11.71 4.63 5.53
N TYR A 8 11.08 3.63 4.90
CA TYR A 8 9.78 3.73 4.28
C TYR A 8 8.86 2.64 4.85
N ASP A 9 7.61 2.98 5.13
CA ASP A 9 6.55 1.99 5.35
C ASP A 9 5.58 2.01 4.18
N LEU A 10 5.52 0.95 3.39
CA LEU A 10 4.72 0.90 2.17
C LEU A 10 3.35 0.23 2.37
N SER A 11 2.89 0.06 3.61
CA SER A 11 1.75 -0.81 3.92
C SER A 11 0.82 -0.30 5.02
N LEU A 12 0.67 1.02 5.18
CA LEU A 12 -0.28 1.55 6.16
C LEU A 12 -1.72 1.28 5.73
N LEU A 13 -2.37 0.36 6.45
CA LEU A 13 -3.76 -0.03 6.22
C LEU A 13 -4.73 0.91 6.96
N PRO A 14 -5.81 1.36 6.31
CA PRO A 14 -6.94 1.96 7.03
C PRO A 14 -7.59 0.89 7.90
N SER A 15 -7.88 1.24 9.15
CA SER A 15 -8.31 0.32 10.21
C SER A 15 -9.72 -0.30 10.05
N SER A 16 -10.34 -0.23 8.87
CA SER A 16 -11.69 -0.77 8.65
C SER A 16 -11.96 -1.27 7.23
N SER A 17 -11.02 -1.97 6.59
CA SER A 17 -11.37 -2.77 5.42
C SER A 17 -11.85 -4.16 5.87
N SER A 18 -13.05 -4.22 6.46
CA SER A 18 -13.83 -5.45 6.41
C SER A 18 -14.00 -5.78 4.93
N VAL A 19 -13.51 -6.93 4.51
CA VAL A 19 -13.72 -7.47 3.16
C VAL A 19 -15.18 -7.89 3.08
N ASP A 20 -16.12 -6.96 3.01
CA ASP A 20 -17.51 -7.30 2.69
C ASP A 20 -18.34 -6.11 2.18
N GLY A 21 -19.13 -6.37 1.14
CA GLY A 21 -19.93 -5.38 0.40
C GLY A 21 -21.16 -4.88 1.16
N GLY A 22 -20.97 -4.12 2.25
CA GLY A 22 -22.03 -3.56 3.06
C GLY A 22 -21.92 -2.05 3.24
N ASN A 23 -23.02 -1.34 2.92
CA ASN A 23 -23.28 0.09 3.06
C ASN A 23 -22.42 0.83 4.12
N VAL A 24 -21.47 1.66 3.66
CA VAL A 24 -20.58 2.43 4.53
C VAL A 24 -21.33 3.63 5.11
N SER A 25 -21.69 3.54 6.39
CA SER A 25 -22.16 4.67 7.19
C SER A 25 -21.09 5.77 7.24
N SER A 26 -21.44 7.03 6.95
CA SER A 26 -20.51 8.18 6.94
C SER A 26 -19.67 8.35 8.22
N ASN A 27 -20.16 7.88 9.37
CA ASN A 27 -19.45 7.89 10.65
C ASN A 27 -18.27 6.90 10.75
N SER A 28 -18.27 5.79 10.01
CA SER A 28 -17.14 4.85 10.05
C SER A 28 -15.96 5.37 9.22
N SER A 29 -16.24 6.06 8.11
CA SER A 29 -15.21 6.63 7.25
C SER A 29 -14.38 7.72 7.93
N SER A 30 -15.01 8.56 8.76
CA SER A 30 -14.32 9.62 9.50
C SER A 30 -13.42 9.04 10.60
N SER A 31 -13.89 8.04 11.34
CA SER A 31 -13.11 7.33 12.36
C SER A 31 -11.88 6.63 11.76
N SER A 32 -12.05 5.91 10.65
CA SER A 32 -10.96 5.22 9.97
C SER A 32 -9.92 6.17 9.38
N ARG A 33 -10.36 7.35 8.88
CA ARG A 33 -9.44 8.39 8.39
C ARG A 33 -8.64 9.03 9.54
N LEU A 34 -9.24 9.23 10.71
CA LEU A 34 -8.54 9.70 11.91
C LEU A 34 -7.51 8.68 12.41
N GLN A 35 -7.85 7.39 12.39
CA GLN A 35 -6.90 6.33 12.74
C GLN A 35 -5.73 6.24 11.75
N LEU A 36 -6.01 6.36 10.45
CA LEU A 36 -4.99 6.42 9.42
C LEU A 36 -4.09 7.66 9.59
N LEU A 37 -4.66 8.81 9.92
CA LEU A 37 -3.90 10.02 10.26
C LEU A 37 -3.00 9.77 11.47
N ALA A 38 -3.52 9.18 12.54
CA ALA A 38 -2.75 8.87 13.74
C ALA A 38 -1.59 7.91 13.44
N ALA A 39 -1.82 6.86 12.66
CA ALA A 39 -0.77 5.94 12.21
C ALA A 39 0.29 6.65 11.35
N THR A 40 -0.14 7.52 10.44
CA THR A 40 0.75 8.29 9.56
C THR A 40 1.61 9.28 10.36
N ALA A 41 1.01 10.01 11.30
CA ALA A 41 1.72 10.91 12.21
C ALA A 41 2.71 10.12 13.09
N ARG A 42 2.32 8.93 13.55
CA ARG A 42 3.20 8.08 14.34
C ARG A 42 4.41 7.59 13.55
N ALA A 43 4.24 7.24 12.27
CA ALA A 43 5.37 6.89 11.41
C ALA A 43 6.35 8.07 11.27
N LEU A 44 5.84 9.30 11.09
CA LEU A 44 6.68 10.50 11.09
C LEU A 44 7.47 10.63 12.41
N GLU A 45 6.80 10.52 13.56
CA GLU A 45 7.45 10.60 14.89
C GLU A 45 8.54 9.54 15.08
N LEU A 46 8.36 8.34 14.53
CA LEU A 46 9.32 7.25 14.56
C LEU A 46 10.49 7.43 13.58
N GLY A 47 10.51 8.52 12.80
CA GLY A 47 11.61 8.88 11.92
C GLY A 47 11.50 8.34 10.50
N TYR A 48 10.36 7.77 10.09
CA TYR A 48 10.15 7.36 8.70
C TYR A 48 10.26 8.57 7.76
N ALA A 49 10.83 8.34 6.58
CA ALA A 49 10.95 9.34 5.52
C ALA A 49 9.68 9.41 4.67
N ALA A 50 8.97 8.28 4.52
CA ALA A 50 7.68 8.28 3.86
C ALA A 50 6.83 7.09 4.28
N VAL A 51 5.54 7.20 3.96
CA VAL A 51 4.58 6.10 4.09
C VAL A 51 3.77 5.93 2.81
N ALA A 52 3.21 4.74 2.58
CA ALA A 52 2.19 4.51 1.56
C ALA A 52 0.86 4.10 2.23
N LEU A 53 -0.21 4.81 1.86
CA LEU A 53 -1.57 4.57 2.31
C LEU A 53 -2.20 3.50 1.41
N ASP A 54 -2.41 2.30 1.95
CA ASP A 54 -2.85 1.13 1.19
C ASP A 54 -4.38 1.05 1.05
N HIS A 55 -4.84 0.69 -0.15
CA HIS A 55 -6.23 0.50 -0.50
C HIS A 55 -6.41 -0.97 -0.92
N PRO A 56 -6.68 -1.88 0.02
CA PRO A 56 -6.97 -3.25 -0.34
C PRO A 56 -8.26 -3.32 -1.16
N HIS A 57 -8.20 -3.99 -2.29
CA HIS A 57 -9.33 -4.18 -3.20
C HIS A 57 -9.48 -5.66 -3.56
N ARG A 58 -10.71 -6.13 -3.68
CA ARG A 58 -11.05 -7.47 -4.15
C ARG A 58 -12.21 -7.37 -5.14
N GLY A 59 -12.14 -8.11 -6.24
CA GLY A 59 -13.17 -8.11 -7.28
C GLY A 59 -12.73 -7.38 -8.55
N LEU A 60 -13.71 -6.98 -9.36
CA LEU A 60 -13.48 -6.32 -10.64
C LEU A 60 -13.19 -4.83 -10.46
N LEU A 61 -12.10 -4.38 -11.10
CA LEU A 61 -11.75 -2.97 -11.16
C LEU A 61 -12.72 -2.22 -12.07
N ALA A 62 -13.43 -1.25 -11.48
CA ALA A 62 -14.23 -0.23 -12.15
C ALA A 62 -13.69 1.19 -11.88
N ASP A 63 -14.08 2.18 -12.69
CA ASP A 63 -13.64 3.58 -12.56
C ASP A 63 -13.93 4.22 -11.18
N SER A 64 -14.87 3.67 -10.42
CA SER A 64 -15.13 4.08 -9.03
C SER A 64 -13.94 3.83 -8.09
N HIS A 65 -13.01 2.94 -8.45
CA HIS A 65 -11.81 2.60 -7.66
C HIS A 65 -10.57 3.38 -8.07
N ARG A 66 -10.73 4.47 -8.83
CA ARG A 66 -9.62 5.42 -9.02
C ARG A 66 -9.20 5.99 -7.67
N CYS A 67 -7.90 6.21 -7.49
CA CYS A 67 -7.38 6.81 -6.27
C CYS A 67 -8.01 8.20 -6.07
N ARG A 68 -8.61 8.40 -4.89
CA ARG A 68 -9.17 9.68 -4.41
C ARG A 68 -8.63 10.04 -3.03
N THR A 69 -7.56 9.36 -2.63
CA THR A 69 -7.04 9.46 -1.27
C THR A 69 -6.14 10.67 -1.18
N GLU A 70 -6.69 11.72 -0.60
CA GLU A 70 -5.94 12.93 -0.30
C GLU A 70 -4.94 12.65 0.84
N PRO A 71 -3.62 12.84 0.61
CA PRO A 71 -2.61 12.80 1.66
C PRO A 71 -2.90 13.82 2.76
N PHE A 72 -2.34 13.59 3.94
CA PHE A 72 -2.46 14.52 5.06
C PHE A 72 -1.47 15.67 4.89
N ALA A 73 -1.84 16.68 4.10
CA ALA A 73 -0.98 17.82 3.75
C ALA A 73 -0.20 18.44 4.93
N PRO A 74 -0.78 18.63 6.13
CA PRO A 74 -0.04 19.18 7.27
C PRO A 74 1.22 18.38 7.60
N LEU A 75 1.17 17.05 7.55
CA LEU A 75 2.29 16.18 7.93
C LEU A 75 3.50 16.31 7.00
N SER A 76 3.28 16.64 5.74
CA SER A 76 4.36 16.84 4.77
C SER A 76 5.00 18.23 4.85
N SER A 77 4.29 19.22 5.40
CA SER A 77 4.78 20.59 5.59
C SER A 77 5.35 20.89 6.98
N LEU A 78 5.07 20.05 7.98
CA LEU A 78 5.52 20.27 9.34
C LEU A 78 7.05 20.15 9.45
N PRO A 79 7.70 20.98 10.30
CA PRO A 79 9.10 20.77 10.63
C PRO A 79 9.27 19.39 11.28
N LEU A 80 10.42 18.77 11.05
CA LEU A 80 10.72 17.44 11.58
C LEU A 80 10.62 17.45 13.13
N PRO A 81 9.74 16.65 13.74
CA PRO A 81 9.64 16.56 15.19
C PRO A 81 10.97 16.16 15.85
N SER A 82 11.22 16.56 17.09
CA SER A 82 12.47 16.25 17.80
C SER A 82 12.70 14.73 17.95
N SER A 83 11.63 13.97 18.18
CA SER A 83 11.64 12.50 18.15
C SER A 83 12.10 11.97 16.80
N ALA A 84 11.49 12.45 15.72
CA ALA A 84 11.82 12.06 14.36
C ALA A 84 13.28 12.41 14.00
N ALA A 85 13.75 13.60 14.40
CA ALA A 85 15.13 14.03 14.22
C ALA A 85 16.12 13.12 14.96
N LEU A 86 15.80 12.71 16.19
CA LEU A 86 16.60 11.75 16.95
C LEU A 86 16.65 10.38 16.27
N HIS A 87 15.51 9.86 15.82
CA HIS A 87 15.44 8.58 15.10
C HIS A 87 16.26 8.63 13.81
N ARG A 88 16.09 9.68 13.00
CA ARG A 88 16.85 9.86 11.76
C ARG A 88 18.35 9.99 12.02
N ARG A 89 18.76 10.76 13.03
CA ARG A 89 20.17 10.87 13.43
C ARG A 89 20.78 9.52 13.81
N ARG A 90 20.05 8.70 14.60
CA ARG A 90 20.52 7.36 15.00
C ARG A 90 20.64 6.39 13.82
N LEU A 91 19.80 6.54 12.82
CA LEU A 91 19.75 5.69 11.64
C LEU A 91 20.57 6.23 10.45
N ALA A 92 21.41 7.26 10.67
CA ALA A 92 22.17 7.95 9.62
C ALA A 92 21.29 8.46 8.45
N SER A 93 20.05 8.83 8.76
CA SER A 93 19.08 9.39 7.85
C SER A 93 19.11 10.93 7.88
N PRO A 94 19.01 11.61 6.74
CA PRO A 94 19.08 13.07 6.66
C PRO A 94 17.86 13.72 7.30
N ALA A 95 18.10 14.72 8.15
CA ALA A 95 17.04 15.54 8.73
C ALA A 95 16.37 16.46 7.70
N SER A 96 17.04 16.74 6.57
CA SER A 96 16.52 17.57 5.50
C SER A 96 15.42 16.90 4.67
N GLU A 97 15.26 15.57 4.72
CA GLU A 97 14.24 14.93 3.89
C GLU A 97 12.83 15.25 4.36
N SER A 98 12.02 15.76 3.44
CA SER A 98 10.59 15.97 3.65
C SER A 98 9.87 14.64 3.88
N PHE A 99 8.86 14.64 4.75
CA PHE A 99 8.00 13.48 4.92
C PHE A 99 7.04 13.31 3.74
N ARG A 100 7.16 12.19 3.01
CA ARG A 100 6.33 11.91 1.83
C ARG A 100 5.21 10.94 2.14
N GLN A 101 4.10 11.08 1.43
CA GLN A 101 2.94 10.21 1.55
C GLN A 101 2.59 9.74 0.14
N TYR A 102 2.57 8.43 -0.04
CA TYR A 102 2.21 7.77 -1.29
C TYR A 102 0.87 7.07 -1.14
N THR A 103 0.27 6.71 -2.26
CA THR A 103 -0.95 5.94 -2.35
C THR A 103 -0.64 4.58 -2.95
N ARG A 104 -1.13 3.53 -2.30
CA ARG A 104 -0.96 2.15 -2.75
C ARG A 104 -2.32 1.51 -2.95
N ILE A 105 -2.46 0.67 -3.98
CA ILE A 105 -3.57 -0.27 -4.11
C ILE A 105 -3.05 -1.70 -3.96
N THR A 106 -3.75 -2.53 -3.18
CA THR A 106 -3.42 -3.96 -3.04
C THR A 106 -4.56 -4.82 -3.56
N LEU A 107 -4.35 -5.44 -4.72
CA LEU A 107 -5.34 -6.27 -5.40
C LEU A 107 -5.32 -7.69 -4.84
N SER A 108 -6.41 -8.12 -4.19
CA SER A 108 -6.57 -9.48 -3.70
C SER A 108 -7.11 -10.39 -4.81
N LEU A 109 -6.30 -11.35 -5.25
CA LEU A 109 -6.52 -12.12 -6.47
C LEU A 109 -6.76 -13.59 -6.12
N ASP A 110 -7.97 -14.09 -6.36
CA ASP A 110 -8.38 -15.47 -6.02
C ASP A 110 -8.27 -16.46 -7.18
N SER A 111 -8.03 -16.00 -8.42
CA SER A 111 -7.88 -16.86 -9.58
C SER A 111 -6.92 -16.29 -10.63
N ALA A 112 -6.47 -17.12 -11.57
CA ALA A 112 -5.73 -16.67 -12.74
C ALA A 112 -6.57 -15.71 -13.61
N ALA A 113 -7.88 -15.95 -13.73
CA ALA A 113 -8.79 -15.07 -14.46
C ALA A 113 -8.92 -13.68 -13.80
N ALA A 114 -9.06 -13.63 -12.48
CA ALA A 114 -9.06 -12.37 -11.73
C ALA A 114 -7.73 -11.63 -11.90
N THR A 115 -6.60 -12.35 -11.88
CA THR A 115 -5.27 -11.79 -12.11
C THR A 115 -5.14 -11.17 -13.50
N ALA A 116 -5.53 -11.91 -14.55
CA ALA A 116 -5.50 -11.43 -15.92
C ALA A 116 -6.39 -10.20 -16.12
N SER A 117 -7.59 -10.20 -15.54
CA SER A 117 -8.51 -9.06 -15.62
C SER A 117 -7.98 -7.83 -14.89
N ALA A 118 -7.40 -8.00 -13.70
CA ALA A 118 -6.94 -6.89 -12.87
C ALA A 118 -5.68 -6.21 -13.44
N LEU A 119 -4.85 -6.96 -14.17
CA LEU A 119 -3.63 -6.46 -14.81
C LEU A 119 -3.78 -6.24 -16.32
N ALA A 120 -5.00 -6.34 -16.86
CA ALA A 120 -5.25 -6.10 -18.27
C ALA A 120 -4.91 -4.64 -18.67
N PRO A 121 -4.52 -4.38 -19.93
CA PRO A 121 -4.27 -3.02 -20.40
C PRO A 121 -5.41 -2.03 -20.17
N SER A 122 -6.66 -2.51 -20.12
CA SER A 122 -7.85 -1.72 -19.79
C SER A 122 -7.82 -1.16 -18.37
N ALA A 123 -7.22 -1.87 -17.40
CA ALA A 123 -7.08 -1.43 -16.02
C ALA A 123 -5.91 -0.45 -15.80
N SER A 124 -4.97 -0.35 -16.76
CA SER A 124 -3.73 0.45 -16.61
C SER A 124 -3.97 1.93 -16.28
N ARG A 125 -5.02 2.54 -16.82
CA ARG A 125 -5.35 3.96 -16.54
C ARG A 125 -5.77 4.17 -15.10
N LEU A 126 -6.48 3.21 -14.52
CA LEU A 126 -6.90 3.23 -13.13
C LEU A 126 -5.70 2.97 -12.21
N LEU A 127 -4.91 1.93 -12.50
CA LEU A 127 -3.76 1.57 -11.69
C LEU A 127 -2.74 2.71 -11.59
N ARG A 128 -2.53 3.46 -12.69
CA ARG A 128 -1.68 4.67 -12.73
C ARG A 128 -2.19 5.85 -11.91
N THR A 129 -3.39 5.77 -11.32
CA THR A 129 -3.85 6.78 -10.36
C THR A 129 -3.26 6.57 -8.96
N TYR A 130 -2.66 5.41 -8.71
CA TYR A 130 -1.92 5.11 -7.49
C TYR A 130 -0.41 5.27 -7.73
N ASP A 131 0.34 5.58 -6.68
CA ASP A 131 1.80 5.63 -6.75
C ASP A 131 2.41 4.23 -6.76
N LEU A 132 1.76 3.27 -6.10
CA LEU A 132 2.20 1.88 -5.98
C LEU A 132 1.05 0.90 -6.25
N VAL A 133 1.34 -0.16 -7.00
CA VAL A 133 0.41 -1.26 -7.26
C VAL A 133 0.97 -2.55 -6.69
N ALA A 134 0.22 -3.17 -5.78
CA ALA A 134 0.55 -4.45 -5.19
C ALA A 134 -0.49 -5.51 -5.54
N ALA A 135 -0.05 -6.76 -5.65
CA ALA A 135 -0.92 -7.92 -5.84
C ALA A 135 -0.79 -8.86 -4.63
N ARG A 136 -1.92 -9.29 -4.10
CA ARG A 136 -2.03 -10.28 -3.04
C ARG A 136 -2.68 -11.55 -3.60
N PRO A 137 -1.89 -12.55 -4.03
CA PRO A 137 -2.44 -13.80 -4.50
C PRO A 137 -3.05 -14.61 -3.35
N LEU A 138 -4.25 -15.12 -3.55
CA LEU A 138 -5.00 -15.94 -2.58
C LEU A 138 -5.07 -17.41 -3.01
N THR A 139 -4.47 -17.77 -4.14
CA THR A 139 -4.38 -19.15 -4.64
C THR A 139 -3.06 -19.38 -5.39
N GLN A 140 -2.66 -20.65 -5.52
CA GLN A 140 -1.50 -21.05 -6.34
C GLN A 140 -1.62 -20.57 -7.79
N ALA A 141 -2.81 -20.65 -8.37
CA ALA A 141 -3.05 -20.26 -9.77
C ALA A 141 -2.86 -18.75 -9.98
N ALA A 142 -3.32 -17.92 -9.03
CA ALA A 142 -3.07 -16.48 -9.07
C ALA A 142 -1.57 -16.16 -8.92
N PHE A 143 -0.89 -16.81 -7.98
CA PHE A 143 0.55 -16.63 -7.78
C PHE A 143 1.38 -17.05 -9.01
N ASP A 144 1.11 -18.24 -9.57
CA ASP A 144 1.80 -18.74 -10.76
C ASP A 144 1.58 -17.78 -11.95
N HIS A 145 0.38 -17.24 -12.14
CA HIS A 145 0.09 -16.27 -13.21
C HIS A 145 0.85 -14.94 -13.02
N LEU A 146 0.93 -14.41 -11.79
CA LEU A 146 1.71 -13.21 -11.49
C LEU A 146 3.19 -13.40 -11.82
N CYS A 147 3.75 -14.57 -11.50
CA CYS A 147 5.17 -14.86 -11.74
C CYS A 147 5.49 -15.16 -13.22
N GLN A 148 4.52 -15.62 -14.02
CA GLN A 148 4.74 -15.98 -15.43
C GLN A 148 4.60 -14.80 -16.40
N ALA A 149 3.80 -13.79 -16.05
CA ALA A 149 3.60 -12.67 -16.97
C ALA A 149 4.86 -11.77 -17.04
N PRO A 150 5.23 -11.24 -18.21
CA PRO A 150 6.43 -10.40 -18.34
C PRO A 150 6.35 -9.15 -17.45
N LEU A 151 7.39 -8.87 -16.67
CA LEU A 151 7.44 -7.69 -15.78
C LEU A 151 7.20 -6.38 -16.54
N SER A 152 7.64 -6.29 -17.80
CA SER A 152 7.42 -5.12 -18.66
C SER A 152 5.96 -4.92 -19.08
N ALA A 153 5.11 -5.95 -18.97
CA ALA A 153 3.71 -5.92 -19.34
C ALA A 153 2.77 -5.75 -18.13
N GLN A 154 3.30 -5.80 -16.90
CA GLN A 154 2.53 -5.70 -15.67
C GLN A 154 2.71 -4.31 -15.04
N HIS A 155 1.61 -3.59 -14.79
CA HIS A 155 1.60 -2.41 -13.91
C HIS A 155 1.61 -2.86 -12.45
N LEU A 156 2.66 -3.59 -12.04
CA LEU A 156 2.78 -4.21 -10.73
C LEU A 156 4.16 -3.95 -10.14
N ASP A 157 4.19 -3.38 -8.94
CA ASP A 157 5.43 -3.04 -8.23
C ASP A 157 5.78 -4.08 -7.16
N LEU A 158 4.76 -4.67 -6.52
CA LEU A 158 4.92 -5.49 -5.31
C LEU A 158 4.01 -6.72 -5.33
N ILE A 159 4.50 -7.85 -4.79
CA ILE A 159 3.65 -8.98 -4.39
C ILE A 159 3.54 -8.98 -2.87
N SER A 160 2.33 -8.82 -2.35
CA SER A 160 2.02 -8.83 -0.93
C SER A 160 1.58 -10.22 -0.50
N VAL A 161 2.19 -10.74 0.56
CA VAL A 161 1.82 -12.02 1.16
C VAL A 161 1.22 -11.74 2.54
N ASP A 162 0.05 -12.32 2.80
CA ASP A 162 -0.59 -12.26 4.11
C ASP A 162 -0.16 -13.46 4.95
N PHE A 163 0.50 -13.19 6.08
CA PHE A 163 0.97 -14.21 7.04
C PHE A 163 0.05 -14.35 8.27
N SER A 164 -1.06 -13.60 8.33
CA SER A 164 -1.97 -13.59 9.48
C SER A 164 -2.85 -14.85 9.59
N SER A 165 -3.07 -15.57 8.49
CA SER A 165 -3.89 -16.79 8.50
C SER A 165 -3.18 -17.92 9.25
N HIS A 166 -3.80 -18.37 10.35
CA HIS A 166 -3.29 -19.31 11.37
C HIS A 166 -2.97 -20.76 10.92
N GLY A 167 -2.48 -21.01 9.70
CA GLY A 167 -2.08 -22.38 9.36
C GLY A 167 -1.20 -22.60 8.14
N LYS A 168 -1.48 -21.99 6.99
CA LYS A 168 -0.73 -22.23 5.74
C LYS A 168 -0.86 -21.04 4.79
N LEU A 169 0.20 -20.75 4.05
CA LEU A 169 0.12 -19.85 2.89
C LEU A 169 -0.87 -20.42 1.85
N PRO A 170 -1.62 -19.56 1.14
CA PRO A 170 -2.57 -20.00 0.11
C PRO A 170 -1.90 -20.57 -1.16
N PHE A 171 -0.58 -20.47 -1.23
CA PHE A 171 0.25 -20.96 -2.33
C PHE A 171 1.61 -21.39 -1.78
N ARG A 172 2.32 -22.21 -2.56
CA ARG A 172 3.71 -22.59 -2.34
C ARG A 172 4.62 -21.70 -3.16
N ILE A 173 5.64 -21.14 -2.50
CA ILE A 173 6.74 -20.45 -3.17
C ILE A 173 7.69 -21.54 -3.66
N LYS A 174 7.84 -21.63 -4.98
CA LYS A 174 8.80 -22.53 -5.62
C LYS A 174 10.18 -21.84 -5.62
N PRO A 175 11.27 -22.59 -5.40
CA PRO A 175 12.63 -22.04 -5.49
C PRO A 175 12.97 -21.57 -6.91
#